data_AF-A0A7W0XC58-F1
#
_entry.id   AF-A0A7W0XC58-F1
#
_cell.length_a   1.000
_cell.length_b   1.000
_cell.length_c   1.000
_cell.angle_alpha   90.00
_cell.angle_beta   90.00
_cell.angle_gamma   90.00
#
_symmetry.space_group_name_H-M   'P 1'
#
loop_
_entity.id
_entity.type
_entity.pdbx_description
1 polymer ?
#
loop_
_entity_poly.entity_id
_entity_poly.type
_entity_poly.pdbx_seq_one_letter_code
_entity_poly.pdbx_strand_id
1 'polypeptide(L)'
;MTGPGERRKPAGPRARSVRPSSGGIGRDSSSAAEAVSDDLRRGAGPLLDRRRRVVALSLGAMGALGAVAAYQNGLIRHLPEPPLPGLGAEDVDASGEAYQYLKTPDAALGLASQAVTLVLAGMGSRHRASERPWV
;
A
#
# COMPACT_ATOMS: atom_id res chain seq x y z
N MET A 1 -21.44 9.12 -21.04
CA MET A 1 -20.19 9.46 -21.74
C MET A 1 -19.11 9.62 -20.68
N THR A 2 -18.08 8.77 -20.66
CA THR A 2 -16.91 8.91 -19.78
C THR A 2 -16.08 10.12 -20.22
N GLY A 3 -15.80 11.06 -19.33
CA GLY A 3 -14.92 12.19 -19.62
C GLY A 3 -13.49 11.70 -19.92
N PRO A 4 -12.71 12.42 -20.73
CA PRO A 4 -11.33 12.04 -21.04
C PRO A 4 -10.53 11.89 -19.74
N GLY A 5 -9.90 10.72 -19.54
CA GLY A 5 -9.07 10.43 -18.36
C GLY A 5 -9.78 9.77 -17.18
N GLU A 6 -11.04 9.37 -17.31
CA GLU A 6 -11.78 8.63 -16.28
C GLU A 6 -11.81 7.12 -16.55
N ARG A 7 -11.75 6.29 -15.49
CA ARG A 7 -11.79 4.83 -15.60
C ARG A 7 -13.11 4.33 -16.15
N ARG A 8 -13.03 3.22 -16.89
CA ARG A 8 -14.20 2.48 -17.39
C ARG A 8 -15.13 2.03 -16.26
N LYS A 9 -14.56 1.69 -15.10
CA LYS A 9 -15.28 1.35 -13.86
C LYS A 9 -14.69 2.17 -12.70
N PRO A 10 -15.20 3.38 -12.43
CA PRO A 10 -14.68 4.23 -11.36
C PRO A 10 -15.08 3.67 -9.98
N ALA A 11 -14.18 3.75 -9.00
CA ALA A 11 -14.45 3.28 -7.64
C ALA A 11 -15.19 4.37 -6.82
N GLY A 12 -16.49 4.17 -6.61
CA GLY A 12 -17.35 5.05 -5.80
C GLY A 12 -17.57 6.45 -6.41
N PRO A 13 -18.31 7.36 -5.74
CA PRO A 13 -18.60 8.71 -6.25
C PRO A 13 -17.38 9.65 -6.19
N ARG A 14 -17.47 10.81 -6.87
CA ARG A 14 -16.45 11.87 -6.80
C ARG A 14 -16.32 12.41 -5.38
N ALA A 15 -15.12 12.78 -4.96
CA ALA A 15 -14.84 13.20 -3.58
C ALA A 15 -15.79 14.31 -3.11
N ARG A 16 -16.03 15.32 -3.97
CA ARG A 16 -16.91 16.46 -3.67
C ARG A 16 -18.36 16.05 -3.38
N SER A 17 -18.86 14.96 -4.00
CA SER A 17 -20.25 14.52 -3.83
C SER A 17 -20.47 13.62 -2.61
N VAL A 18 -19.40 13.18 -1.94
CA VAL A 18 -19.46 12.32 -0.73
C VAL A 18 -19.22 13.14 0.53
N ARG A 19 -19.26 14.48 0.45
CA ARG A 19 -19.12 15.35 1.62
C ARG A 19 -20.23 14.99 2.64
N PRO A 20 -19.88 14.55 3.86
CA PRO A 20 -20.89 14.32 4.88
C PRO A 20 -21.62 15.64 5.13
N SER A 21 -22.96 15.59 5.14
CA SER A 21 -23.82 16.76 5.34
C SER A 21 -23.74 17.34 6.75
N SER A 22 -23.13 16.61 7.70
CA SER A 22 -22.76 17.10 9.02
C SER A 22 -21.24 17.13 9.15
N GLY A 23 -20.71 18.30 9.49
CA GLY A 23 -19.30 18.46 9.82
C GLY A 23 -18.93 17.58 11.00
N GLY A 24 -18.29 16.44 10.73
CA GLY A 24 -17.36 15.88 11.70
C GLY A 24 -16.34 16.97 12.01
N ILE A 25 -16.24 17.35 13.28
CA ILE A 25 -15.44 18.48 13.76
C ILE A 25 -14.05 18.48 13.09
N GLY A 26 -13.77 19.52 12.29
CA GLY A 26 -12.41 19.94 11.92
C GLY A 26 -11.77 19.39 10.65
N ARG A 27 -12.48 18.76 9.70
CA ARG A 27 -11.86 18.39 8.40
C ARG A 27 -12.48 19.13 7.23
N ASP A 28 -11.91 20.29 6.89
CA ASP A 28 -12.12 20.92 5.59
C ASP A 28 -11.37 20.12 4.51
N SER A 29 -12.08 19.75 3.44
CA SER A 29 -11.46 19.10 2.27
C SER A 29 -11.10 20.16 1.23
N SER A 30 -9.80 20.25 0.91
CA SER A 30 -9.33 21.14 -0.16
C SER A 30 -9.60 20.54 -1.54
N SER A 31 -9.76 21.38 -2.56
CA SER A 31 -9.91 20.95 -3.96
C SER A 31 -8.73 20.09 -4.42
N ALA A 32 -7.53 20.36 -3.93
CA ALA A 32 -6.34 19.57 -4.20
C ALA A 32 -6.46 18.15 -3.62
N ALA A 33 -6.92 18.00 -2.38
CA ALA A 33 -7.13 16.68 -1.78
C ALA A 33 -8.25 15.90 -2.48
N GLU A 34 -9.34 16.57 -2.86
CA GLU A 34 -10.43 15.98 -3.66
C GLU A 34 -9.90 15.45 -5.00
N ALA A 35 -9.04 16.21 -5.69
CA ALA A 35 -8.43 15.82 -6.96
C ALA A 35 -7.54 14.58 -6.82
N VAL A 36 -6.72 14.51 -5.77
CA VAL A 36 -5.90 13.31 -5.49
C VAL A 36 -6.78 12.09 -5.29
N SER A 37 -7.85 12.20 -4.48
CA SER A 37 -8.79 11.10 -4.28
C SER A 37 -9.43 10.65 -5.60
N ASP A 38 -9.88 11.60 -6.42
CA ASP A 38 -10.52 11.29 -7.70
C ASP A 38 -9.53 10.65 -8.68
N ASP A 39 -8.28 11.12 -8.75
CA ASP A 39 -7.24 10.52 -9.59
C ASP A 39 -6.91 9.09 -9.16
N LEU A 40 -6.69 8.86 -7.86
CA LEU A 40 -6.33 7.54 -7.36
C LEU A 40 -7.47 6.53 -7.47
N ARG A 41 -8.72 6.94 -7.23
CA ARG A 41 -9.89 6.03 -7.27
C ARG A 41 -10.45 5.89 -8.67
N ARG A 42 -10.59 7.00 -9.40
CA ARG A 42 -11.36 7.10 -10.64
C ARG A 42 -10.50 7.41 -11.87
N GLY A 43 -9.32 8.01 -11.72
CA GLY A 43 -8.46 8.40 -12.84
C GLY A 43 -7.95 7.21 -13.67
N ALA A 44 -7.86 7.39 -14.99
CA ALA A 44 -7.31 6.43 -15.94
C ALA A 44 -6.01 6.93 -16.55
N GLY A 45 -5.14 5.99 -16.92
CA GLY A 45 -3.95 6.26 -17.70
C GLY A 45 -2.75 5.41 -17.26
N PRO A 46 -1.71 5.29 -18.11
CA PRO A 46 -0.60 4.37 -17.88
C PRO A 46 0.14 4.59 -16.56
N LEU A 47 0.32 5.85 -16.16
CA LEU A 47 1.00 6.19 -14.91
C LEU A 47 0.19 5.77 -13.67
N LEU A 48 -1.12 6.06 -13.65
CA LEU A 48 -2.00 5.65 -12.55
C LEU A 48 -2.14 4.13 -12.48
N ASP A 49 -2.10 3.43 -13.61
CA ASP A 49 -2.14 1.98 -13.66
C ASP A 49 -0.86 1.35 -13.06
N ARG A 50 0.32 1.91 -13.37
CA ARG A 50 1.58 1.50 -12.75
C ARG A 50 1.57 1.73 -11.23
N ARG A 51 1.12 2.90 -10.78
CA ARG A 51 1.02 3.21 -9.33
C ARG A 51 0.14 2.20 -8.60
N ARG A 52 -1.00 1.80 -9.19
CA ARG A 52 -1.87 0.78 -8.58
C ARG A 52 -1.23 -0.60 -8.53
N ARG A 53 -0.43 -0.98 -9.54
CA ARG A 53 0.34 -2.22 -9.49
C ARG A 53 1.36 -2.19 -8.36
N VAL A 54 2.07 -1.08 -8.17
CA VAL A 54 2.99 -0.90 -7.03
C VAL A 54 2.24 -1.03 -5.71
N VAL A 55 1.11 -0.33 -5.54
CA VAL A 55 0.26 -0.45 -4.35
C VAL A 55 -0.17 -1.90 -4.11
N ALA A 56 -0.65 -2.61 -5.13
CA ALA A 56 -1.10 -3.99 -5.02
C ALA A 56 0.06 -4.93 -4.64
N LEU A 57 1.23 -4.76 -5.25
CA LEU A 57 2.43 -5.53 -4.95
C LEU A 57 2.92 -5.26 -3.52
N SER A 58 2.97 -4.00 -3.10
CA SER A 58 3.37 -3.63 -1.73
C SER A 58 2.39 -4.19 -0.70
N LEU A 59 1.08 -4.13 -0.94
CA LEU A 59 0.09 -4.73 -0.04
C LEU A 59 0.22 -6.26 0.02
N GLY A 60 0.47 -6.92 -1.11
CA GLY A 60 0.73 -8.36 -1.14
C GLY A 60 2.00 -8.73 -0.37
N ALA A 61 3.09 -7.99 -0.57
CA ALA A 61 4.34 -8.18 0.17
C ALA A 61 4.14 -7.92 1.67
N MET A 62 3.40 -6.88 2.06
CA MET A 62 3.06 -6.62 3.45
C MET A 62 2.21 -7.74 4.07
N GLY A 63 1.32 -8.37 3.30
CA GLY A 63 0.57 -9.54 3.77
C GLY A 63 1.48 -10.71 4.13
N ALA A 64 2.42 -11.04 3.23
CA ALA A 64 3.40 -12.10 3.46
C ALA A 64 4.34 -11.76 4.63
N LEU A 65 4.95 -10.57 4.62
CA LEU A 65 5.84 -10.11 5.68
C LEU A 65 5.12 -9.96 7.02
N GLY A 66 3.81 -9.68 7.02
CA GLY A 66 2.99 -9.64 8.23
C GLY A 66 2.88 -11.01 8.90
N ALA A 67 2.73 -12.09 8.11
CA ALA A 67 2.74 -13.45 8.64
C ALA A 67 4.12 -13.81 9.21
N VAL A 68 5.21 -13.49 8.49
CA VAL A 68 6.59 -13.70 8.95
C VAL A 68 6.89 -12.92 10.22
N ALA A 69 6.52 -11.63 10.27
CA ALA A 69 6.71 -10.81 11.46
C ALA A 69 5.91 -11.34 12.66
N ALA A 70 4.70 -11.86 12.44
CA ALA A 70 3.92 -12.50 13.50
C ALA A 70 4.63 -13.76 14.04
N TYR A 71 5.24 -14.56 13.17
CA TYR A 71 6.02 -15.73 13.55
C TYR A 71 7.29 -15.33 14.32
N GLN A 72 8.08 -14.40 13.79
CA GLN A 72 9.33 -13.93 14.40
C GLN A 72 9.14 -13.25 15.77
N ASN A 73 7.96 -12.66 16.01
CA ASN A 73 7.59 -12.10 17.32
C ASN A 73 6.88 -13.11 18.24
N GLY A 74 6.70 -14.36 17.81
CA GLY A 74 6.06 -15.42 18.60
C GLY A 74 4.55 -15.30 18.75
N LEU A 75 3.88 -14.49 17.92
CA LEU A 75 2.40 -14.38 17.91
C LEU A 75 1.74 -15.62 17.32
N ILE A 76 2.43 -16.29 16.39
CA ILE A 76 2.01 -17.57 15.80
C ILE A 76 3.15 -18.58 15.94
N ARG A 77 2.79 -19.87 16.08
CA ARG A 77 3.77 -20.95 16.29
C ARG A 77 4.32 -21.53 14.99
N HIS A 78 3.55 -21.40 13.92
CA HIS A 78 3.87 -21.95 12.61
C HIS A 78 3.50 -20.93 11.55
N LEU A 79 4.27 -20.91 10.47
CA LEU A 79 3.95 -20.13 9.30
C LEU A 79 2.85 -20.83 8.49
N PRO A 80 1.96 -20.08 7.81
CA PRO A 80 0.97 -20.66 6.93
C PRO A 80 1.62 -21.12 5.62
N GLU A 81 2.47 -22.14 5.71
CA GLU A 81 3.17 -22.73 4.57
C GLU A 81 2.56 -24.08 4.17
N PRO A 82 2.48 -24.39 2.86
CA PRO A 82 2.17 -25.73 2.39
C PRO A 82 3.29 -26.72 2.78
N PRO A 83 2.97 -27.92 3.29
CA PRO A 83 3.97 -28.92 3.68
C PRO A 83 4.58 -29.59 2.43
N LEU A 84 5.51 -28.90 1.77
CA LEU A 84 6.24 -29.40 0.60
C LEU A 84 7.69 -29.68 0.96
N PRO A 85 8.27 -30.83 0.51
CA PRO A 85 9.67 -31.14 0.77
C PRO A 85 10.59 -30.09 0.14
N GLY A 86 11.47 -29.49 0.94
CA GLY A 86 12.40 -28.43 0.53
C GLY A 86 11.91 -27.00 0.80
N LEU A 87 10.66 -26.82 1.26
CA LEU A 87 10.20 -25.56 1.84
C LEU A 87 10.36 -25.66 3.37
N GLY A 88 11.16 -24.75 3.93
CA GLY A 88 11.41 -24.65 5.36
C GLY A 88 11.53 -23.19 5.76
N ALA A 89 10.55 -22.35 5.41
CA ALA A 89 10.65 -20.94 5.76
C ALA A 89 10.63 -20.73 7.27
N GLU A 90 10.02 -21.62 8.05
CA GLU A 90 10.14 -21.60 9.51
C GLU A 90 11.60 -21.65 9.96
N ASP A 91 12.42 -22.54 9.39
CA ASP A 91 13.84 -22.66 9.74
C ASP A 91 14.64 -21.42 9.31
N VAL A 92 14.31 -20.85 8.15
CA VAL A 92 14.96 -19.63 7.63
C VAL A 92 14.59 -18.41 8.48
N ASP A 93 13.30 -18.21 8.74
CA ASP A 93 12.75 -17.04 9.44
C ASP A 93 13.00 -17.10 10.95
N ALA A 94 13.23 -18.29 11.53
CA ALA A 94 13.69 -18.46 12.91
C ALA A 94 15.22 -18.36 13.06
N SER A 95 15.97 -18.40 11.96
CA SER A 95 17.43 -18.36 12.01
C SER A 95 17.95 -17.04 12.59
N GLY A 96 19.17 -17.06 13.14
CA GLY A 96 19.80 -15.82 13.62
C GLY A 96 20.08 -14.81 12.50
N GLU A 97 20.08 -15.25 11.23
CA GLU A 97 20.24 -14.38 10.07
C GLU A 97 19.06 -13.40 9.93
N ALA A 98 17.84 -13.88 10.19
CA ALA A 98 16.61 -13.09 10.16
C ALA A 98 16.56 -11.95 11.21
N TYR A 99 17.55 -11.85 12.10
CA TYR A 99 17.66 -10.82 13.13
C TYR A 99 18.98 -10.06 13.07
N GLN A 100 19.77 -10.21 12.00
CA GLN A 100 21.12 -9.66 11.96
C GLN A 100 21.17 -8.13 12.11
N TYR A 101 20.21 -7.43 11.49
CA TYR A 101 20.17 -5.97 11.51
C TYR A 101 19.50 -5.47 12.79
N LEU A 102 20.27 -4.74 13.61
CA LEU A 102 19.81 -4.15 14.88
C LEU A 102 19.18 -5.15 15.86
N LYS A 103 19.44 -6.46 15.73
CA LYS A 103 18.77 -7.51 16.53
C LYS A 103 17.25 -7.44 16.42
N THR A 104 16.77 -7.01 15.25
CA THR A 104 15.36 -6.77 14.96
C THR A 104 14.89 -7.77 13.90
N PRO A 105 13.65 -8.28 13.99
CA PRO A 105 13.05 -9.11 12.95
C PRO A 105 13.15 -8.46 11.57
N ASP A 106 13.74 -9.14 10.59
CA ASP A 106 13.92 -8.64 9.22
C ASP A 106 12.58 -8.40 8.51
N ALA A 107 11.55 -9.20 8.80
CA ALA A 107 10.22 -9.00 8.28
C ALA A 107 9.58 -7.69 8.76
N ALA A 108 9.91 -7.24 9.98
CA ALA A 108 9.47 -5.93 10.47
C ALA A 108 10.13 -4.78 9.70
N LEU A 109 11.42 -4.91 9.37
CA LEU A 109 12.12 -3.95 8.51
C LEU A 109 11.56 -3.96 7.08
N GLY A 110 11.25 -5.14 6.55
CA GLY A 110 10.57 -5.32 5.27
C GLY A 110 9.20 -4.62 5.25
N LEU A 111 8.38 -4.81 6.30
CA LEU A 111 7.09 -4.15 6.46
C LEU A 111 7.22 -2.62 6.44
N ALA A 112 8.19 -2.08 7.20
CA ALA A 112 8.46 -0.65 7.22
C ALA A 112 8.82 -0.12 5.81
N SER A 113 9.69 -0.84 5.09
CA SER A 113 10.08 -0.50 3.72
C SER A 113 8.89 -0.49 2.76
N GLN A 114 8.03 -1.51 2.84
CA GLN A 114 6.82 -1.58 2.00
C GLN A 114 5.77 -0.53 2.38
N ALA A 115 5.65 -0.18 3.66
CA ALA A 115 4.77 0.90 4.10
C ALA A 115 5.22 2.26 3.54
N VAL A 116 6.52 2.55 3.56
CA VAL A 116 7.07 3.75 2.91
C VAL A 116 6.77 3.75 1.41
N THR A 117 6.98 2.63 0.74
CA THR A 117 6.68 2.47 -0.69
C THR A 117 5.20 2.72 -0.98
N LEU A 118 4.31 2.17 -0.17
CA LEU A 118 2.86 2.35 -0.29
C LEU A 118 2.45 3.82 -0.14
N VAL A 119 3.01 4.53 0.85
CA VAL A 119 2.76 5.96 1.07
C VAL A 119 3.21 6.77 -0.14
N LEU A 120 4.43 6.56 -0.63
CA LEU A 120 4.95 7.27 -1.80
C LEU A 120 4.12 6.99 -3.05
N ALA A 121 3.74 5.73 -3.27
CA ALA A 121 2.90 5.31 -4.38
C ALA A 121 1.50 5.93 -4.32
N GLY A 122 0.96 6.20 -3.12
CA GLY A 122 -0.32 6.87 -2.89
C GLY A 122 -0.27 8.40 -2.87
N MET A 123 0.91 9.01 -2.86
CA MET A 123 1.04 10.46 -2.65
C MET A 123 0.92 11.30 -3.93
N GLY A 124 -0.04 12.23 -3.98
CA GLY A 124 -0.18 13.24 -5.03
C GLY A 124 -1.04 12.83 -6.24
N SER A 125 -1.42 13.83 -7.04
CA SER A 125 -2.37 13.73 -8.16
C SER A 125 -1.77 12.97 -9.36
N ARG A 126 -2.55 12.78 -10.42
CA ARG A 126 -2.11 12.21 -11.70
C ARG A 126 -0.92 12.97 -12.29
N HIS A 127 -0.86 14.28 -12.07
CA HIS A 127 0.18 15.18 -12.58
C HIS A 127 1.34 15.36 -11.59
N ARG A 128 1.44 14.52 -10.54
CA ARG A 128 2.51 14.61 -9.54
C ARG A 128 3.91 14.58 -10.16
N ALA A 129 4.14 13.78 -11.21
CA ALA A 129 5.43 13.72 -11.88
C ALA A 129 5.85 15.06 -12.54
N SER A 130 4.89 15.90 -12.95
CA SER A 130 5.17 17.23 -13.52
C SER A 130 5.14 18.35 -12.47
N GLU A 131 4.27 18.24 -11.46
CA GLU A 131 4.09 19.28 -10.43
C GLU A 131 5.09 19.15 -9.27
N ARG A 132 5.49 17.91 -8.93
CA ARG A 132 6.35 17.58 -7.78
C ARG A 132 7.21 16.35 -8.09
N PRO A 133 8.22 16.46 -8.97
CA PRO A 133 9.00 15.33 -9.47
C PRO A 133 9.93 14.69 -8.43
N TRP A 134 10.19 15.36 -7.31
CA TRP A 134 11.04 14.88 -6.21
C TRP A 134 10.34 13.87 -5.31
N VAL A 135 9.01 13.82 -5.39
CA VAL A 135 8.22 12.74 -4.81
C VAL A 135 8.19 11.63 -5.84
#